data_AF-A0A7S1CZJ4-F1
#
_entry.id   AF-A0A7S1CZJ4-F1
#
_cell.length_a   1.000
_cell.length_b   1.000
_cell.length_c   1.000
_cell.angle_alpha   90.00
_cell.angle_beta   90.00
_cell.angle_gamma   90.00
#
_symmetry.space_group_name_H-M   'P 1'
#
loop_
_entity.id
_entity.type
_entity.pdbx_description
1 polymer ?
#
loop_
_entity_poly.entity_id
_entity_poly.type
_entity_poly.pdbx_seq_one_letter_code
_entity_poly.pdbx_strand_id
1 'polypeptide(L)'
;KSFIRKYAALCGLSPTLLRHSHRHRPAIVGQPLKFQGATFHFIYTLHTIPCIAFKVEWRGRSMVFTGDHLNSPPVINMLEKKGVLTAERANDLRRLPLQECDVLLH
;
A
#
# COMPACT_ATOMS: atom_id res chain seq x y z
N LYS A 1 14.45 -7.63 -16.38
CA LYS A 1 13.39 -7.45 -15.34
C LYS A 1 13.88 -8.01 -14.00
N SER A 2 13.99 -7.17 -12.97
CA SER A 2 14.60 -7.52 -11.67
C SER A 2 13.84 -8.61 -10.90
N PHE A 3 12.50 -8.61 -10.94
CA PHE A 3 11.63 -9.56 -10.24
C PHE A 3 11.96 -11.03 -10.56
N ILE A 4 11.85 -11.45 -11.82
CA ILE A 4 12.05 -12.85 -12.22
C ILE A 4 13.44 -13.37 -11.83
N ARG A 5 14.47 -12.54 -12.01
CA ARG A 5 15.85 -12.90 -11.66
C ARG A 5 16.01 -13.11 -10.14
N LYS A 6 15.50 -12.17 -9.34
CA LYS A 6 15.56 -12.24 -7.88
C LYS A 6 14.75 -13.41 -7.33
N TYR A 7 13.52 -13.60 -7.83
CA TYR A 7 12.66 -14.68 -7.40
C TYR A 7 13.24 -16.05 -7.75
N ALA A 8 13.74 -16.24 -8.97
CA ALA A 8 14.37 -17.51 -9.37
C ALA A 8 15.54 -17.88 -8.45
N ALA A 9 16.38 -16.90 -8.06
CA ALA A 9 17.46 -17.12 -7.12
C ALA A 9 16.97 -17.45 -5.70
N LEU A 10 15.85 -16.87 -5.26
CA LEU A 10 15.31 -17.06 -3.92
C LEU A 10 14.62 -18.43 -3.74
N CYS A 11 13.85 -18.88 -4.74
CA CYS A 11 13.00 -20.08 -4.61
C CYS A 11 13.50 -21.28 -5.42
N GLY A 12 14.60 -21.15 -6.18
CA GLY A 12 15.12 -22.23 -7.04
C GLY A 12 14.23 -22.58 -8.25
N LEU A 13 13.18 -21.80 -8.51
CA LEU A 13 12.28 -22.04 -9.64
C LEU A 13 12.84 -21.49 -10.94
N SER A 14 12.55 -22.17 -12.05
CA SER A 14 12.99 -21.71 -13.36
C SER A 14 12.35 -20.36 -13.73
N PRO A 15 13.09 -19.44 -14.37
CA PRO A 15 12.52 -18.19 -14.87
C PRO A 15 11.31 -18.38 -15.79
N THR A 16 11.27 -19.48 -16.53
CA THR A 16 10.15 -19.84 -17.42
C THR A 16 8.89 -20.17 -16.64
N LEU A 17 9.01 -20.99 -15.58
CA LEU A 17 7.89 -21.31 -14.70
C LEU A 17 7.33 -20.06 -14.02
N LEU A 18 8.21 -19.19 -13.49
CA LEU A 18 7.81 -17.94 -12.83
C LEU A 18 7.06 -17.00 -13.79
N ARG A 19 7.49 -16.90 -15.05
CA ARG A 19 6.79 -16.11 -16.08
C ARG A 19 5.42 -16.69 -16.42
N HIS A 20 5.26 -18.01 -16.36
CA HIS A 20 3.99 -18.65 -16.63
C HIS A 20 3.00 -18.52 -15.46
N SER A 21 3.49 -18.61 -14.22
CA SER A 21 2.66 -18.56 -13.01
C SER A 21 2.30 -17.14 -12.55
N HIS A 22 3.15 -16.15 -12.82
CA HIS A 22 2.94 -14.78 -12.31
C HIS A 22 2.36 -13.85 -13.36
N ARG A 23 1.12 -13.41 -13.13
CA ARG A 23 0.49 -12.33 -13.89
C ARG A 23 0.48 -11.05 -13.06
N HIS A 24 1.32 -10.10 -13.44
CA HIS A 24 1.36 -8.80 -12.79
C HIS A 24 0.03 -8.07 -12.95
N ARG A 25 -0.53 -7.57 -11.83
CA ARG A 25 -1.67 -6.67 -11.80
C ARG A 25 -1.22 -5.38 -11.10
N PRO A 26 -1.33 -4.22 -11.76
CA PRO A 26 -0.91 -2.98 -11.14
C PRO A 26 -1.84 -2.63 -9.97
N ALA A 27 -1.24 -2.25 -8.84
CA ALA A 27 -1.93 -1.62 -7.73
C ALA A 27 -1.95 -0.11 -7.96
N ILE A 28 -3.07 0.42 -8.46
CA ILE A 28 -3.20 1.84 -8.80
C ILE A 28 -3.85 2.56 -7.62
N VAL A 29 -3.15 3.53 -7.04
CA VAL A 29 -3.69 4.38 -5.97
C VAL A 29 -4.90 5.15 -6.51
N GLY A 30 -5.99 5.18 -5.73
CA GLY A 30 -7.25 5.81 -6.13
C GLY A 30 -8.16 4.93 -7.00
N GLN A 31 -7.75 3.72 -7.38
CA GLN A 31 -8.60 2.77 -8.11
C GLN A 31 -8.81 1.48 -7.29
N PRO A 32 -10.06 1.01 -7.13
CA PRO A 32 -10.30 -0.27 -6.47
C PRO A 32 -9.78 -1.42 -7.32
N LEU A 33 -8.98 -2.30 -6.70
CA LEU A 33 -8.52 -3.54 -7.33
C LEU A 33 -9.38 -4.70 -6.83
N LYS A 34 -10.11 -5.35 -7.75
CA LYS A 34 -10.85 -6.59 -7.44
C LYS A 34 -9.94 -7.79 -7.63
N PHE A 35 -9.78 -8.60 -6.58
CA PHE A 35 -8.96 -9.80 -6.61
C PHE A 35 -9.56 -10.90 -5.75
N GLN A 36 -9.82 -12.07 -6.34
CA GLN A 36 -10.39 -13.24 -5.66
C GLN A 36 -11.65 -12.94 -4.82
N GLY A 37 -12.52 -12.06 -5.31
CA GLY A 37 -13.76 -11.65 -4.65
C GLY A 37 -13.60 -10.59 -3.56
N ALA A 38 -12.37 -10.15 -3.27
CA ALA A 38 -12.09 -9.03 -2.38
C ALA A 38 -11.87 -7.73 -3.17
N THR A 39 -12.12 -6.60 -2.52
CA THR A 39 -11.87 -5.26 -3.08
C THR A 39 -10.77 -4.58 -2.28
N PHE A 40 -9.67 -4.22 -2.95
CA PHE A 40 -8.52 -3.55 -2.36
C PHE A 40 -8.53 -2.07 -2.74
N HIS A 41 -8.29 -1.21 -1.75
CA HIS A 41 -8.08 0.23 -1.91
C HIS A 41 -6.68 0.56 -1.43
N PHE A 42 -5.81 0.98 -2.36
CA PHE A 42 -4.44 1.34 -2.06
C PHE A 42 -4.33 2.81 -1.65
N ILE A 43 -3.51 3.05 -0.64
CA ILE A 43 -3.30 4.35 0.00
C ILE A 43 -1.81 4.64 -0.06
N TYR A 44 -1.43 5.83 -0.53
CA TYR A 44 -0.05 6.27 -0.46
C TYR A 44 0.25 6.74 0.97
N THR A 45 1.26 6.18 1.63
CA THR A 45 1.63 6.53 3.01
C THR A 45 2.77 7.54 3.06
N LEU A 46 2.95 8.22 4.19
CA LEU A 46 4.11 9.08 4.41
C LEU A 46 5.29 8.22 4.86
N HIS A 47 6.34 8.14 4.04
CA HIS A 47 7.58 7.46 4.38
C HIS A 47 8.73 8.10 3.58
N THR A 48 10.00 7.78 3.90
CA THR A 48 11.17 8.36 3.23
C THR A 48 11.31 7.91 1.77
N ILE A 49 10.77 6.75 1.45
CA ILE A 49 10.57 6.25 0.08
C ILE A 49 9.08 6.02 -0.19
N PRO A 50 8.64 5.96 -1.45
CA PRO A 50 7.26 5.64 -1.80
C PRO A 50 6.79 4.32 -1.17
N CYS A 51 5.81 4.41 -0.26
CA CYS A 51 5.20 3.26 0.40
C CYS A 51 3.68 3.28 0.23
N ILE A 52 3.08 2.09 0.28
CA ILE A 52 1.65 1.89 0.12
C ILE A 52 1.09 1.10 1.30
N ALA A 53 -0.05 1.55 1.79
CA ALA A 53 -0.97 0.77 2.60
C ALA A 53 -2.11 0.25 1.71
N PHE A 54 -2.88 -0.71 2.21
CA PHE A 54 -4.16 -1.05 1.61
C PHE A 54 -5.23 -1.35 2.64
N LYS A 55 -6.47 -0.95 2.33
CA LYS A 55 -7.67 -1.51 2.93
C LYS A 55 -8.21 -2.59 2.01
N VAL A 56 -8.61 -3.73 2.55
CA VAL A 56 -9.27 -4.81 1.81
C VAL A 56 -10.62 -5.10 2.45
N GLU A 57 -11.63 -5.27 1.61
CA GLU A 57 -12.98 -5.68 2.02
C GLU A 57 -13.35 -7.00 1.36
N TRP A 58 -13.87 -7.92 2.16
CA TRP A 58 -14.32 -9.23 1.70
C TRP A 58 -15.50 -9.71 2.55
N ARG A 59 -16.64 -9.99 1.90
CA ARG A 59 -17.85 -10.54 2.55
C ARG A 59 -18.31 -9.73 3.79
N GLY A 60 -18.29 -8.40 3.68
CA GLY A 60 -18.70 -7.50 4.77
C GLY A 60 -17.70 -7.39 5.92
N ARG A 61 -16.49 -7.96 5.78
CA ARG A 61 -15.37 -7.80 6.69
C ARG A 61 -14.26 -7.01 6.04
N SER A 62 -13.43 -6.37 6.85
CA SER A 62 -12.42 -5.44 6.40
C SER A 62 -11.11 -5.58 7.15
N MET A 63 -10.00 -5.36 6.46
CA MET A 63 -8.66 -5.33 7.04
C MET A 63 -7.88 -4.15 6.48
N VAL A 64 -7.09 -3.49 7.31
CA VAL A 64 -6.10 -2.51 6.88
C VAL A 64 -4.71 -3.08 7.15
N PHE A 65 -3.86 -3.10 6.12
CA PHE A 65 -2.42 -3.28 6.25
C PHE A 65 -1.74 -1.95 6.02
N THR A 66 -1.07 -1.40 7.04
CA THR A 66 -0.50 -0.04 6.95
C THR A 66 0.85 0.00 6.25
N GLY A 67 1.59 -1.12 6.25
CA GLY A 67 2.99 -1.16 5.85
C GLY A 67 3.84 -0.11 6.57
N ASP A 68 4.96 0.23 5.96
CA ASP A 68 5.84 1.30 6.44
C ASP A 68 5.15 2.66 6.30
N HIS A 69 4.98 3.35 7.41
CA HIS A 69 4.37 4.67 7.43
C HIS A 69 4.80 5.50 8.65
N LEU A 70 4.75 6.82 8.52
CA LEU A 70 4.99 7.79 9.57
C LEU A 70 3.69 8.52 9.91
N ASN A 71 2.93 7.97 10.87
CA ASN A 71 1.71 8.60 11.39
C ASN A 71 2.01 9.50 12.60
N SER A 72 2.69 10.63 12.35
CA SER A 72 3.03 11.59 13.40
C SER A 72 2.44 12.96 13.07
N PRO A 73 1.33 13.38 13.73
CA PRO A 73 0.73 14.70 13.50
C PRO A 73 1.73 15.86 13.67
N PRO A 74 2.62 15.88 14.69
CA PRO A 74 3.65 16.91 14.79
C PRO A 74 4.58 16.98 13.56
N VAL A 75 4.98 15.83 13.02
CA VAL A 75 5.84 15.77 11.83
C VAL A 75 5.08 16.22 10.58
N ILE A 76 3.84 15.78 10.41
CA ILE A 76 2.99 16.22 9.29
C ILE A 76 2.81 17.73 9.32
N ASN A 77 2.52 18.31 10.50
CA ASN A 77 2.39 19.76 10.70
C ASN A 77 3.69 20.50 10.36
N MET A 78 4.84 19.96 10.78
CA MET A 78 6.15 20.53 10.45
C MET A 78 6.41 20.51 8.93
N LEU A 79 6.12 19.39 8.26
CA LEU A 79 6.35 19.24 6.81
C LEU A 79 5.42 20.14 5.99
N GLU A 80 4.17 20.33 6.42
CA GLU A 80 3.24 21.30 5.84
C GLU A 80 3.77 22.73 6.01
N LYS A 81 4.18 23.13 7.23
CA LYS A 81 4.77 24.46 7.49
C LYS A 81 6.03 24.73 6.66
N LYS A 82 6.83 23.70 6.37
CA LYS A 82 8.03 23.78 5.53
C LYS A 82 7.73 23.80 4.02
N GLY A 83 6.46 23.66 3.62
CA GLY A 83 6.06 23.58 2.20
C GLY A 83 6.43 22.26 1.51
N VAL A 84 6.83 21.23 2.27
CA VAL A 84 7.13 19.89 1.73
C VAL A 84 5.85 19.13 1.41
N LEU A 85 4.81 19.31 2.23
CA LEU A 85 3.47 18.81 1.98
C LEU A 85 2.54 19.97 1.66
N THR A 86 1.67 19.80 0.67
CA THR A 86 0.53 20.70 0.49
C THR A 86 -0.48 20.49 1.62
N ALA A 87 -1.35 21.49 1.84
CA ALA A 87 -2.40 21.40 2.84
C ALA A 87 -3.35 20.21 2.56
N GLU A 88 -3.68 19.96 1.29
CA GLU A 88 -4.51 18.82 0.87
C GLU A 88 -3.84 17.52 1.28
N ARG A 89 -2.55 17.34 0.95
CA ARG A 89 -1.84 16.11 1.25
C ARG A 89 -1.66 15.88 2.75
N ALA A 90 -1.38 16.94 3.51
CA ALA A 90 -1.27 16.87 4.96
C ALA A 90 -2.61 16.45 5.59
N ASN A 91 -3.73 17.00 5.08
CA ASN A 91 -5.06 16.64 5.52
C ASN A 91 -5.46 15.21 5.14
N ASP A 92 -5.08 14.73 3.96
CA ASP A 92 -5.28 13.33 3.57
C ASP A 92 -4.56 12.37 4.50
N LEU A 93 -3.32 12.69 4.89
CA LEU A 93 -2.54 11.88 5.84
C LEU A 93 -3.16 11.85 7.24
N ARG A 94 -3.71 12.97 7.71
CA ARG A 94 -4.36 13.06 9.03
C ARG A 94 -5.70 12.30 9.08
N ARG A 95 -6.39 12.20 7.95
CA ARG A 95 -7.71 11.57 7.82
C ARG A 95 -7.66 10.15 7.28
N LEU A 96 -6.49 9.51 7.25
CA LEU A 96 -6.40 8.12 6.84
C LEU A 96 -7.26 7.25 7.77
N PRO A 97 -8.27 6.52 7.25
CA PRO A 97 -9.18 5.74 8.08
C PRO A 97 -8.54 4.39 8.47
N LEU A 98 -7.34 4.44 9.05
CA LEU A 98 -6.54 3.24 9.34
C LEU A 98 -7.23 2.32 10.35
N GLN A 99 -7.99 2.89 11.29
CA GLN A 99 -8.69 2.15 12.35
C GLN A 99 -10.13 1.76 11.99
N GLU A 100 -10.64 2.19 10.83
CA GLU A 100 -12.00 1.83 10.37
C GLU A 100 -11.99 0.47 9.66
N CYS A 101 -11.66 -0.58 10.42
CA CYS A 101 -11.62 -1.96 9.94
C CYS A 101 -11.83 -2.99 11.07
N ASP A 102 -12.12 -4.25 10.69
CA ASP A 102 -12.22 -5.36 11.64
C ASP A 102 -10.83 -5.80 12.15
N VAL A 103 -9.80 -5.71 11.30
CA VAL A 103 -8.42 -6.11 11.62
C VAL A 103 -7.43 -5.08 11.10
N LEU A 104 -6.56 -4.57 11.98
CA LEU A 104 -5.44 -3.71 11.61
C LEU A 104 -4.14 -4.49 11.74
N LEU A 105 -3.38 -4.55 10.65
CA LEU A 105 -2.03 -5.10 10.61
C LEU A 105 -1.03 -3.95 10.38
N HIS A 106 -0.11 -3.79 11.32
CA HIS A 106 1.00 -2.86 11.23
C HIS A 106 2.28 -3.61 10.88
#